data_AF-A0A2K3LQX2-F1
#
_entry.id   AF-A0A2K3LQX2-F1
#
_cell.length_a   1.000
_cell.length_b   1.000
_cell.length_c   1.000
_cell.angle_alpha   90.00
_cell.angle_beta   90.00
_cell.angle_gamma   90.00
#
_symmetry.space_group_name_H-M   'P 1'
#
loop_
_entity.id
_entity.type
_entity.pdbx_description
1 polymer ?
#
loop_
_entity_poly.entity_id
_entity_poly.type
_entity_poly.pdbx_seq_one_letter_code
_entity_poly.pdbx_strand_id
1 'polypeptide(L)'
;MIQHKVRFKIHWAINCKSSAIWPLGSCSRCSVLDVRDPAKKEFGEQLLSHVDTFTKELYLSLKGDTVQQASPTFEFLENALGKFDDGPFLLGQFSLVDVAYIPFVERFHIVLAEVFKHDITEGRPKLATWIEELNKIDAYTQTRVNPQEIVELFKNPSTVKVGLQQSSFEIFQ
;
A
#
# COMPACT_ATOMS: atom_id res chain seq x y z
N MET A 1 6.70 13.11 24.50
CA MET A 1 5.98 14.06 23.62
C MET A 1 6.13 13.72 22.14
N ILE A 2 5.97 12.45 21.75
CA ILE A 2 6.14 11.98 20.35
C ILE A 2 4.81 11.41 19.78
N GLN A 3 3.78 11.28 20.62
CA GLN A 3 2.51 10.61 20.32
C GLN A 3 1.51 11.42 19.48
N HIS A 4 1.85 12.62 19.00
CA HIS A 4 0.88 13.53 18.35
C HIS A 4 1.20 13.93 16.91
N LYS A 5 2.30 13.47 16.30
CA LYS A 5 2.64 13.85 14.91
C LYS A 5 2.44 12.74 13.87
N VAL A 6 2.23 11.50 14.28
CA VAL A 6 1.85 10.39 13.38
C VAL A 6 0.33 10.29 13.29
N ARG A 7 -0.37 11.43 13.24
CA ARG A 7 -1.79 11.45 12.88
C ARG A 7 -1.85 11.43 11.36
N PHE A 8 -1.75 10.23 10.81
CA PHE A 8 -1.91 9.96 9.40
C PHE A 8 -3.09 10.77 8.85
N LYS A 9 -2.82 11.61 7.84
CA LYS A 9 -3.84 12.11 6.91
C LYS A 9 -4.33 10.96 6.00
N ILE A 10 -4.67 9.80 6.58
CA ILE A 10 -5.50 8.76 5.92
C ILE A 10 -6.97 9.19 5.89
N HIS A 11 -7.29 10.34 6.50
CA HIS A 11 -8.61 10.98 6.47
C HIS A 11 -9.19 11.15 5.05
N TRP A 12 -8.39 11.07 3.98
CA TRP A 12 -8.91 11.17 2.62
C TRP A 12 -9.36 9.84 2.00
N ALA A 13 -8.80 8.68 2.41
CA ALA A 13 -9.10 7.40 1.77
C ALA A 13 -10.09 6.52 2.57
N ILE A 14 -9.97 6.48 3.90
CA ILE A 14 -10.84 5.64 4.74
C ILE A 14 -12.16 6.36 5.08
N ASN A 15 -12.14 7.69 5.16
CA ASN A 15 -13.29 8.48 5.63
C ASN A 15 -14.38 8.77 4.58
N CYS A 16 -14.30 8.17 3.39
CA CYS A 16 -15.45 8.11 2.47
C CYS A 16 -16.61 7.26 3.02
N LYS A 17 -16.39 6.40 4.02
CA LYS A 17 -17.45 5.60 4.65
C LYS A 17 -17.98 6.13 6.00
N SER A 18 -17.25 7.00 6.71
CA SER A 18 -17.55 7.30 8.12
C SER A 18 -18.02 8.73 8.42
N SER A 19 -17.99 9.66 7.46
CA SER A 19 -18.63 10.96 7.67
C SER A 19 -20.14 10.84 7.45
N ALA A 20 -20.89 10.77 8.56
CA ALA A 20 -22.35 10.79 8.63
C ALA A 20 -22.96 12.16 8.22
N ILE A 21 -22.47 12.72 7.10
CA ILE A 21 -23.00 13.92 6.45
C ILE A 21 -23.11 13.65 4.94
N TRP A 22 -23.49 12.44 4.52
CA TRP A 22 -23.97 12.24 3.15
C TRP A 22 -25.09 11.21 3.16
N PRO A 23 -26.23 11.50 2.52
CA PRO A 23 -27.26 10.49 2.33
C PRO A 23 -26.64 9.34 1.55
N LEU A 24 -26.82 8.13 2.07
CA LEU A 24 -26.48 6.87 1.42
C LEU A 24 -27.08 6.88 0.00
N GLY A 25 -26.29 7.16 -1.03
CA GLY A 25 -26.81 7.06 -2.40
C GLY A 25 -26.06 7.75 -3.53
N SER A 26 -25.22 8.76 -3.32
CA SER A 26 -24.55 9.38 -4.48
C SER A 26 -23.25 10.13 -4.16
N CYS A 27 -22.11 9.44 -4.20
CA CYS A 27 -20.85 10.10 -4.52
C CYS A 27 -20.68 10.08 -6.04
N SER A 28 -21.38 10.98 -6.74
CA SER A 28 -21.39 11.02 -8.22
C SER A 28 -20.08 11.52 -8.85
N ARG A 29 -19.01 11.69 -8.05
CA ARG A 29 -17.72 12.21 -8.54
C ARG A 29 -16.52 11.79 -7.67
N CYS A 30 -16.46 10.52 -7.28
CA CYS A 30 -15.16 9.86 -7.03
C CYS A 30 -14.77 9.13 -8.32
N SER A 31 -14.11 9.81 -9.26
CA SER A 31 -13.64 9.21 -10.52
C SER A 31 -12.67 8.03 -10.32
N VAL A 32 -12.12 7.87 -9.11
CA VAL A 32 -11.22 6.77 -8.70
C VAL A 32 -11.97 5.44 -8.48
N LEU A 33 -13.31 5.47 -8.37
CA LEU A 33 -14.15 4.30 -8.09
C LEU A 33 -15.08 3.89 -9.24
N ASP A 34 -15.18 4.68 -10.30
CA ASP A 34 -16.08 4.36 -11.44
C ASP A 34 -15.40 3.39 -12.42
N VAL A 35 -15.09 2.20 -11.91
CA VAL A 35 -14.61 1.08 -12.72
C VAL A 35 -15.82 0.48 -13.44
N ARG A 36 -16.07 0.98 -14.65
CA ARG A 36 -17.21 0.55 -15.50
C ARG A 36 -17.04 -0.83 -16.10
N ASP A 37 -15.80 -1.28 -16.24
CA ASP A 37 -15.48 -2.61 -16.74
C ASP A 37 -15.78 -3.67 -15.65
N PRO A 38 -16.69 -4.62 -15.89
CA PRO A 38 -17.06 -5.63 -14.90
C PRO A 38 -15.88 -6.51 -14.44
N ALA A 39 -14.94 -6.85 -15.33
CA ALA A 39 -13.80 -7.68 -15.00
C ALA A 39 -12.79 -6.92 -14.13
N LYS A 40 -12.57 -5.63 -14.40
CA LYS A 40 -11.76 -4.76 -13.53
C LYS A 40 -12.39 -4.57 -12.17
N LYS A 41 -13.72 -4.44 -12.12
CA LYS A 41 -14.45 -4.33 -10.85
C LYS A 41 -14.28 -5.60 -10.00
N GLU A 42 -14.52 -6.78 -10.58
CA GLU A 42 -14.37 -8.05 -9.89
C GLU A 42 -12.93 -8.25 -9.38
N PHE A 43 -11.94 -8.00 -10.23
CA PHE A 43 -10.53 -8.11 -9.84
C PHE A 43 -10.14 -7.08 -8.76
N GLY A 44 -10.68 -5.87 -8.85
CA GLY A 44 -10.48 -4.84 -7.82
C GLY A 44 -11.05 -5.25 -6.47
N GLU A 45 -12.24 -5.85 -6.42
CA GLU A 45 -12.84 -6.39 -5.20
C GLU A 45 -11.99 -7.53 -4.62
N GLN A 46 -11.46 -8.42 -5.48
CA GLN A 46 -10.54 -9.48 -5.07
C GLN A 46 -9.26 -8.91 -4.45
N LEU A 47 -8.60 -7.94 -5.10
CA LEU A 47 -7.39 -7.30 -4.58
C LEU A 47 -7.66 -6.58 -3.26
N LEU A 48 -8.75 -5.82 -3.15
CA LEU A 48 -9.12 -5.15 -1.90
C LEU A 48 -9.35 -6.13 -0.75
N SER A 49 -9.98 -7.28 -1.02
CA SER A 49 -10.15 -8.34 -0.01
C SER A 49 -8.83 -9.01 0.40
N HIS A 50 -7.80 -8.93 -0.43
CA HIS A 50 -6.49 -9.54 -0.21
C HIS A 50 -5.51 -8.62 0.54
N VAL A 51 -5.78 -7.31 0.66
CA VAL A 51 -4.87 -6.32 1.29
C VAL A 51 -4.42 -6.74 2.69
N ASP A 52 -5.33 -7.27 3.52
CA ASP A 52 -5.02 -7.72 4.87
C ASP A 52 -4.05 -8.92 4.87
N THR A 53 -4.22 -9.82 3.91
CA THR A 53 -3.35 -10.99 3.74
C THR A 53 -1.96 -10.55 3.26
N PHE A 54 -1.91 -9.73 2.21
CA PHE A 54 -0.69 -9.15 1.67
C PHE A 54 0.13 -8.44 2.76
N THR A 55 -0.54 -7.57 3.53
CA THR A 55 0.09 -6.79 4.61
C THR A 55 0.62 -7.72 5.70
N LYS A 56 -0.20 -8.69 6.14
CA LYS A 56 0.20 -9.66 7.15
C LYS A 56 1.43 -10.47 6.73
N GLU A 57 1.48 -10.93 5.48
CA GLU A 57 2.61 -11.70 4.96
C GLU A 57 3.90 -10.89 4.93
N LEU A 58 3.86 -9.65 4.43
CA LEU A 58 5.00 -8.75 4.47
C LEU A 58 5.53 -8.58 5.90
N TYR A 59 4.64 -8.34 6.86
CA TYR A 59 5.02 -8.20 8.25
C TYR A 59 5.53 -9.48 8.91
N LEU A 60 5.03 -10.64 8.51
CA LEU A 60 5.54 -11.93 8.98
C LEU A 60 6.93 -12.23 8.42
N SER A 61 7.25 -11.79 7.19
CA SER A 61 8.58 -11.98 6.58
C SER A 61 9.72 -11.40 7.42
N LEU A 62 9.45 -10.35 8.19
CA LEU A 62 10.43 -9.70 9.08
C LEU A 62 10.92 -10.60 10.22
N LYS A 63 10.26 -11.74 10.46
CA LYS A 63 10.61 -12.69 11.54
C LYS A 63 11.53 -13.82 11.09
N GLY A 64 11.76 -13.98 9.79
CA GLY A 64 12.58 -15.04 9.21
C GLY A 64 13.63 -14.50 8.25
N ASP A 65 13.92 -15.26 7.20
CA ASP A 65 14.68 -14.74 6.05
C ASP A 65 13.78 -13.76 5.29
N THR A 66 13.88 -12.47 5.64
CA THR A 66 12.97 -11.44 5.16
C THR A 66 12.95 -11.31 3.65
N VAL A 67 14.11 -11.39 2.99
CA VAL A 67 14.20 -11.27 1.53
C VAL A 67 13.51 -12.45 0.86
N GLN A 68 13.82 -13.67 1.29
CA GLN A 68 13.20 -14.87 0.71
C GLN A 68 11.70 -14.95 1.01
N GLN A 69 11.28 -14.59 2.23
CA GLN A 69 9.89 -14.70 2.67
C GLN A 69 8.98 -13.61 2.11
N ALA A 70 9.50 -12.40 1.83
CA ALA A 70 8.72 -11.33 1.21
C ALA A 70 8.59 -11.50 -0.32
N SER A 71 9.50 -12.25 -0.94
CA SER A 71 9.57 -12.41 -2.40
C SER A 71 8.24 -12.87 -3.04
N PRO A 72 7.54 -13.91 -2.53
CA PRO A 72 6.27 -14.36 -3.11
C PRO A 72 5.18 -13.28 -3.06
N THR A 73 5.16 -12.46 -2.01
CA THR A 73 4.18 -11.38 -1.86
C THR A 73 4.41 -10.28 -2.90
N PHE A 74 5.67 -9.95 -3.23
CA PHE A 74 5.98 -9.04 -4.34
C PHE A 74 5.79 -9.67 -5.72
N GLU A 75 6.00 -10.97 -5.86
CA GLU A 75 5.70 -11.71 -7.10
C GLU A 75 4.19 -11.73 -7.39
N PHE A 76 3.35 -11.90 -6.36
CA PHE A 76 1.91 -11.72 -6.48
C PHE A 76 1.56 -10.34 -7.04
N LEU A 77 2.18 -9.28 -6.49
CA LEU A 77 1.90 -7.91 -6.92
C LEU A 77 2.37 -7.64 -8.36
N GLU A 78 3.56 -8.13 -8.75
CA GLU A 78 4.05 -8.07 -10.13
C GLU A 78 3.09 -8.76 -11.11
N ASN A 79 2.56 -9.94 -10.73
CA ASN A 79 1.58 -10.67 -11.53
C ASN A 79 0.24 -9.91 -11.62
N ALA A 80 -0.22 -9.31 -10.52
CA ALA A 80 -1.45 -8.51 -10.49
C ALA A 80 -1.34 -7.26 -11.39
N LEU A 81 -0.20 -6.57 -11.35
CA LEU A 81 0.11 -5.45 -12.26
C LEU A 81 0.17 -5.88 -13.73
N GLY A 82 0.34 -7.18 -14.00
CA GLY A 82 0.31 -7.75 -15.33
C GLY A 82 -1.07 -8.10 -15.87
N LYS A 83 -2.14 -7.92 -15.10
CA LYS A 83 -3.47 -8.44 -15.44
C LYS A 83 -4.15 -7.66 -16.56
N PHE A 84 -3.98 -6.34 -16.59
CA PHE A 84 -4.55 -5.44 -17.59
C PHE A 84 -3.40 -4.71 -18.31
N ASP A 85 -3.53 -4.52 -19.62
CA ASP A 85 -2.49 -3.97 -20.49
C ASP A 85 -2.72 -2.49 -20.86
N ASP A 86 -3.79 -1.87 -20.35
CA ASP A 86 -4.17 -0.50 -20.64
C ASP A 86 -3.60 0.54 -19.66
N GLY A 87 -2.58 0.15 -18.87
CA GLY A 87 -1.74 1.07 -18.13
C GLY A 87 -0.99 0.43 -16.96
N PRO A 88 -0.20 1.23 -16.22
CA PRO A 88 0.76 0.74 -15.24
C PRO A 88 0.16 0.47 -13.85
N PHE A 89 -1.16 0.64 -13.68
CA PHE A 89 -1.86 0.49 -12.40
C PHE A 89 -2.55 -0.87 -12.27
N LEU A 90 -2.94 -1.24 -11.04
CA LEU A 90 -3.50 -2.58 -10.76
C LEU A 90 -4.77 -2.90 -11.56
N LEU A 91 -5.55 -1.88 -11.91
CA LEU A 91 -6.72 -1.99 -12.79
C LEU A 91 -6.49 -1.32 -14.16
N GLY A 92 -5.24 -1.18 -14.59
CA GLY A 92 -4.81 -0.43 -15.77
C GLY A 92 -4.81 1.09 -15.57
N GLN A 93 -5.80 1.64 -14.87
CA GLN A 93 -5.89 3.05 -14.49
C GLN A 93 -5.82 3.22 -12.97
N PHE A 94 -5.35 4.39 -12.51
CA PHE A 94 -5.23 4.69 -11.09
C PHE A 94 -6.58 4.56 -10.37
N SER A 95 -6.60 3.79 -9.30
CA SER A 95 -7.81 3.36 -8.61
C SER A 95 -7.62 3.30 -7.10
N LEU A 96 -8.70 3.01 -6.35
CA LEU A 96 -8.63 2.78 -4.91
C LEU A 96 -7.72 1.59 -4.57
N VAL A 97 -7.58 0.63 -5.47
CA VAL A 97 -6.73 -0.53 -5.26
C VAL A 97 -5.27 -0.09 -5.13
N ASP A 98 -4.80 0.82 -5.98
CA ASP A 98 -3.43 1.34 -5.90
C ASP A 98 -3.18 2.06 -4.57
N VAL A 99 -4.15 2.87 -4.14
CA VAL A 99 -4.14 3.59 -2.84
C VAL A 99 -4.07 2.63 -1.66
N ALA A 100 -4.71 1.46 -1.75
CA ALA A 100 -4.72 0.47 -0.68
C ALA A 100 -3.37 -0.25 -0.53
N TYR A 101 -2.64 -0.49 -1.63
CA TYR A 101 -1.37 -1.22 -1.61
C TYR A 101 -0.15 -0.32 -1.39
N ILE A 102 -0.12 0.89 -1.96
CA ILE A 102 1.09 1.73 -1.97
C ILE A 102 1.68 2.06 -0.60
N PRO A 103 0.91 2.30 0.48
CA PRO A 103 1.51 2.63 1.78
C PRO A 103 2.39 1.50 2.32
N PHE A 104 2.01 0.25 2.05
CA PHE A 104 2.76 -0.92 2.50
C PHE A 104 3.97 -1.18 1.62
N VAL A 105 3.79 -1.12 0.29
CA VAL A 105 4.90 -1.29 -0.66
C VAL A 105 5.97 -0.23 -0.44
N GLU A 106 5.60 1.04 -0.23
CA GLU A 106 6.54 2.12 0.06
C GLU A 106 7.39 1.82 1.30
N ARG A 107 6.74 1.44 2.42
CA ARG A 107 7.43 1.13 3.67
C ARG A 107 8.40 -0.03 3.50
N PHE A 108 7.96 -1.12 2.87
CA PHE A 108 8.81 -2.30 2.67
C PHE A 108 9.90 -2.08 1.63
N HIS A 109 9.68 -1.25 0.61
CA HIS A 109 10.71 -0.84 -0.33
C HIS A 109 11.86 -0.15 0.42
N ILE A 110 11.55 0.81 1.29
CA ILE A 110 12.56 1.50 2.11
C ILE A 110 13.29 0.53 3.05
N VAL A 111 12.54 -0.31 3.79
CA VAL A 111 13.13 -1.23 4.77
C VAL A 111 14.02 -2.27 4.11
N LEU A 112 13.56 -2.91 3.03
CA LEU A 112 14.33 -3.94 2.33
C LEU A 112 15.59 -3.35 1.69
N ALA A 113 15.51 -2.16 1.10
CA ALA A 113 16.67 -1.49 0.52
C ALA A 113 17.68 -1.07 1.60
N GLU A 114 17.23 -0.40 2.66
CA GLU A 114 18.13 0.23 3.63
C GLU A 114 18.66 -0.73 4.70
N VAL A 115 17.83 -1.65 5.17
CA VAL A 115 18.17 -2.58 6.26
C VAL A 115 18.69 -3.90 5.71
N PHE A 116 18.02 -4.46 4.70
CA PHE A 116 18.34 -5.78 4.15
C PHE A 116 19.18 -5.73 2.86
N LYS A 117 19.49 -4.53 2.36
CA LYS A 117 20.29 -4.30 1.14
C LYS A 117 19.73 -5.05 -0.08
N HIS A 118 18.40 -5.10 -0.19
CA HIS A 118 17.69 -5.78 -1.26
C HIS A 118 16.72 -4.83 -1.98
N ASP A 119 16.80 -4.80 -3.30
CA ASP A 119 15.88 -4.05 -4.16
C ASP A 119 14.68 -4.92 -4.54
N ILE A 120 13.49 -4.51 -4.11
CA ILE A 120 12.24 -5.24 -4.42
C ILE A 120 11.84 -5.16 -5.89
N THR A 121 12.41 -4.23 -6.65
CA THR A 121 12.10 -4.03 -8.07
C THR A 121 12.97 -4.89 -8.99
N GLU A 122 14.03 -5.52 -8.47
CA GLU A 122 14.87 -6.43 -9.24
C GLU A 122 14.04 -7.63 -9.73
N GLY A 123 14.03 -7.82 -11.06
CA GLY A 123 13.20 -8.85 -11.71
C GLY A 123 11.69 -8.54 -11.74
N ARG A 124 11.25 -7.37 -11.27
CA ARG A 124 9.84 -6.95 -11.18
C ARG A 124 9.62 -5.59 -11.88
N PRO A 125 9.71 -5.55 -13.22
CA PRO A 125 9.66 -4.30 -13.97
C PRO A 125 8.30 -3.58 -13.85
N LYS A 126 7.17 -4.29 -13.72
CA LYS A 126 5.87 -3.62 -13.58
C LYS A 126 5.75 -2.96 -12.22
N LEU A 127 6.25 -3.60 -11.17
CA LEU A 127 6.35 -3.01 -9.85
C LEU A 127 7.21 -1.73 -9.86
N ALA A 128 8.34 -1.75 -10.57
CA ALA A 128 9.20 -0.58 -10.73
C ALA A 128 8.42 0.59 -11.39
N THR A 129 7.75 0.32 -12.51
CA THR A 129 6.94 1.31 -13.23
C THR A 129 5.78 1.82 -12.37
N TRP A 130 5.08 0.95 -11.65
CA TRP A 130 3.97 1.32 -10.78
C TRP A 130 4.41 2.29 -9.67
N ILE A 131 5.56 2.04 -9.03
CA ILE A 131 6.14 2.95 -8.04
C ILE A 131 6.51 4.30 -8.67
N GLU A 132 7.11 4.30 -9.86
CA GLU A 132 7.47 5.52 -10.58
C GLU A 132 6.23 6.38 -10.89
N GLU A 133 5.19 5.78 -11.44
CA GLU A 133 3.96 6.47 -11.84
C GLU A 133 3.18 7.00 -10.63
N LEU A 134 3.14 6.25 -9.53
CA LEU A 134 2.54 6.75 -8.28
C LEU A 134 3.30 7.95 -7.72
N ASN A 135 4.64 7.97 -7.81
CA ASN A 135 5.44 9.11 -7.37
C ASN A 135 5.20 10.40 -8.17
N LYS A 136 4.55 10.33 -9.34
CA LYS A 136 4.13 11.50 -10.13
C LYS A 136 2.82 12.12 -9.61
N ILE A 137 2.11 11.45 -8.70
CA ILE A 137 0.83 11.94 -8.15
C ILE A 137 1.09 12.84 -6.94
N ASP A 138 0.86 14.15 -7.11
CA ASP A 138 1.08 15.17 -6.06
C ASP A 138 0.33 14.88 -4.75
N ALA A 139 -0.88 14.32 -4.84
CA ALA A 139 -1.67 13.98 -3.65
C ALA A 139 -1.01 12.86 -2.82
N TYR A 140 -0.33 11.91 -3.47
CA TYR A 140 0.37 10.81 -2.81
C TYR A 140 1.68 11.29 -2.17
N THR A 141 2.48 12.08 -2.90
CA THR A 141 3.79 12.55 -2.41
C THR A 141 3.69 13.36 -1.12
N GLN A 142 2.59 14.07 -0.90
CA GLN A 142 2.30 14.81 0.34
C GLN A 142 2.03 13.92 1.57
N THR A 143 1.75 12.62 1.37
CA THR A 143 1.40 11.67 2.44
C THR A 143 2.54 10.74 2.82
N ARG A 144 3.65 10.80 2.09
CA ARG A 144 4.80 9.93 2.29
C ARG A 144 5.42 10.12 3.66
N VAL A 145 5.78 8.99 4.28
CA VAL A 145 6.44 8.99 5.58
C VAL A 145 7.92 9.29 5.37
N ASN A 146 8.52 9.96 6.34
CA ASN A 146 9.96 10.21 6.35
C ASN A 146 10.72 8.85 6.32
N PRO A 147 11.56 8.59 5.29
CA PRO A 147 12.27 7.31 5.16
C PRO A 147 13.15 6.97 6.36
N GLN A 148 13.78 7.97 6.99
CA GLN A 148 14.62 7.77 8.17
C GLN A 148 13.80 7.27 9.37
N GLU A 149 12.60 7.81 9.58
CA GLU A 149 11.70 7.34 10.65
C GLU A 149 11.31 5.88 10.44
N ILE A 150 11.04 5.47 9.20
CA ILE A 150 10.77 4.07 8.85
C ILE A 150 11.99 3.19 9.15
N VAL A 151 13.18 3.55 8.68
CA VAL A 151 14.40 2.76 8.92
C VAL A 151 14.69 2.60 10.42
N GLU A 152 14.51 3.66 11.21
CA GLU A 152 14.70 3.61 12.67
C GLU A 152 13.69 2.68 13.35
N LEU A 153 12.43 2.68 12.92
CA LEU A 153 11.39 1.78 13.44
C LEU A 153 11.74 0.31 13.21
N PHE A 154 12.29 -0.04 12.04
CA PHE A 154 12.57 -1.43 11.67
C PHE A 154 13.98 -1.93 12.04
N LYS A 155 14.92 -1.04 12.38
CA LYS A 155 16.25 -1.41 12.89
C LYS A 155 16.23 -1.99 14.31
N ASN A 156 15.21 -1.70 15.11
CA ASN A 156 15.12 -2.16 16.49
C ASN A 156 14.04 -3.28 16.61
N PRO A 157 14.42 -4.55 16.87
CA PRO A 157 13.48 -5.68 16.99
C PRO A 157 12.40 -5.48 18.06
N SER A 158 12.70 -4.68 19.09
CA SER A 158 11.76 -4.30 20.15
C SER A 158 10.62 -3.42 19.64
N THR A 159 10.90 -2.61 18.62
CA THR A 159 9.98 -1.63 18.01
C THR A 159 9.18 -2.22 16.85
N VAL A 160 9.65 -3.31 16.23
CA VAL A 160 8.89 -4.08 15.23
C VAL A 160 7.56 -4.57 15.80
N LYS A 161 7.53 -5.01 17.07
CA LYS A 161 6.29 -5.37 17.77
C LYS A 161 5.31 -4.19 17.90
N VAL A 162 5.84 -2.99 18.11
CA VAL A 162 5.06 -1.74 18.19
C VAL A 162 4.60 -1.29 16.81
N GLY A 163 5.42 -1.41 15.76
CA GLY A 163 5.06 -1.11 14.38
C GLY A 163 3.94 -2.00 13.83
N LEU A 164 3.95 -3.30 14.18
CA LEU A 164 2.85 -4.24 13.89
C LEU A 164 1.54 -3.82 14.57
N GLN A 165 1.62 -3.25 15.77
CA GLN A 165 0.46 -2.83 16.56
C GLN A 165 -0.04 -1.45 16.12
N GLN A 166 0.86 -0.57 15.66
CA GLN A 166 0.56 0.75 15.11
C GLN A 166 -0.09 0.65 13.72
N SER A 167 0.43 -0.22 12.83
CA SER A 167 -0.19 -0.48 11.52
C SER A 167 -1.57 -1.10 11.66
N SER A 168 -1.76 -1.99 12.65
CA SER A 168 -3.08 -2.52 12.99
C SER A 168 -4.03 -1.41 13.51
N PHE A 169 -3.53 -0.41 14.25
CA PHE A 169 -4.35 0.69 14.76
C PHE A 169 -4.73 1.71 13.67
N GLU A 170 -3.87 1.93 12.68
CA GLU A 170 -4.11 2.83 11.53
C GLU A 170 -5.04 2.23 10.46
N ILE A 171 -5.20 0.91 10.43
CA ILE A 171 -6.12 0.20 9.51
C ILE A 171 -7.56 0.19 10.05
N PHE A 172 -7.75 0.29 11.38
CA PHE A 172 -9.06 0.17 12.04
C PHE A 172 -9.64 1.50 12.62
N GLN A 173 -9.08 2.67 12.29
CA GLN A 173 -9.64 4.00 12.63
C GLN A 173 -9.66 4.93 11.41
#